data_AF-U6M7W6-F1
#
_entry.id   AF-U6M7W6-F1
#
_cell.length_a   1.000
_cell.length_b   1.000
_cell.length_c   1.000
_cell.angle_alpha   90.00
_cell.angle_beta   90.00
_cell.angle_gamma   90.00
#
_symmetry.space_group_name_H-M   'P 1'
#
loop_
_entity.id
_entity.type
_entity.pdbx_description
1 polymer ?
#
loop_
_entity_poly.entity_id
_entity_poly.type
_entity_poly.pdbx_seq_one_letter_code
_entity_poly.pdbx_strand_id
1 'polypeptide(L)'
;DYEAATVNAVRAQQARVGELLRHFYSTTLPEEKKRSRLIQALDAIKAELENSQDISGGFTGAATKALSTPLVEQITAARRHANRLQRLLQAAREKRISQHVRQAQQQAHPQHTAAP
;
A
#
# COMPACT_ATOMS: atom_id res chain seq x y z
N ASP A 1 1.57 17.27 31.90
CA ASP A 1 0.40 17.18 31.02
C ASP A 1 0.73 17.71 29.63
N TYR A 2 0.24 17.07 28.58
CA TYR A 2 0.43 17.50 27.19
C TYR A 2 -0.53 18.66 26.86
N GLU A 3 -0.15 19.59 25.98
CA GLU A 3 -1.08 20.60 25.48
C GLU A 3 -2.24 19.93 24.72
N ALA A 4 -3.48 20.23 25.12
CA ALA A 4 -4.68 19.61 24.57
C ALA A 4 -4.80 19.78 23.05
N ALA A 5 -4.29 20.88 22.50
CA ALA A 5 -4.29 21.16 21.06
C ALA A 5 -3.46 20.13 20.26
N THR A 6 -2.24 19.83 20.72
CA THR A 6 -1.35 18.83 20.08
C THR A 6 -1.98 17.44 20.11
N VAL A 7 -2.53 17.04 21.26
CA VAL A 7 -3.19 15.73 21.40
C VAL A 7 -4.42 15.62 20.50
N ASN A 8 -5.23 16.68 20.40
CA ASN A 8 -6.41 16.70 19.54
C ASN A 8 -6.05 16.63 18.05
N ALA A 9 -5.00 17.35 17.62
CA ALA A 9 -4.50 17.29 16.25
C ALA A 9 -4.02 15.88 15.88
N VAL A 10 -3.25 15.22 16.77
CA VAL A 10 -2.80 13.85 16.53
C VAL A 10 -3.98 12.87 16.51
N ARG A 11 -4.97 13.01 17.41
CA ARG A 11 -6.20 12.18 17.39
C ARG A 11 -6.99 12.31 16.10
N ALA A 12 -7.10 13.51 15.53
CA ALA A 12 -7.74 13.73 14.24
C ALA A 12 -7.00 12.98 13.11
N GLN A 13 -5.66 13.02 13.11
CA GLN A 13 -4.85 12.26 12.17
C GLN A 13 -4.98 10.74 12.39
N GLN A 14 -5.04 10.27 13.64
CA GLN A 14 -5.29 8.86 13.96
C GLN A 14 -6.63 8.37 13.38
N ALA A 15 -7.69 9.15 13.52
CA ALA A 15 -9.00 8.82 12.95
C ALA A 15 -8.96 8.73 11.43
N ARG A 16 -8.32 9.71 10.77
CA ARG A 16 -8.17 9.77 9.31
C ARG A 16 -7.36 8.60 8.76
N VAL A 17 -6.23 8.27 9.40
CA VAL A 17 -5.41 7.10 9.04
C VAL A 17 -6.20 5.81 9.23
N GLY A 18 -6.91 5.66 10.36
CA GLY A 18 -7.73 4.48 10.63
C GLY A 18 -8.83 4.25 9.59
N GLU A 19 -9.49 5.30 9.12
CA GLU A 19 -10.48 5.23 8.06
C GLU A 19 -9.86 4.83 6.72
N LEU A 20 -8.75 5.46 6.32
CA LEU A 20 -8.05 5.13 5.09
C LEU A 20 -7.50 3.69 5.09
N LEU A 21 -6.97 3.22 6.21
CA LEU A 21 -6.52 1.83 6.36
C LEU A 21 -7.69 0.86 6.25
N ARG A 22 -8.84 1.16 6.85
CA ARG A 22 -10.05 0.33 6.72
C ARG A 22 -10.45 0.19 5.25
N HIS A 23 -10.49 1.31 4.52
CA HIS A 23 -10.79 1.29 3.09
C HIS A 23 -9.73 0.55 2.26
N PHE A 24 -8.46 0.70 2.62
CA PHE A 24 -7.35 0.03 1.94
C PHE A 24 -7.47 -1.48 2.05
N TYR A 25 -7.66 -2.01 3.27
CA TYR A 25 -7.78 -3.44 3.51
C TYR A 25 -9.11 -4.03 3.02
N SER A 26 -10.15 -3.22 2.80
CA SER A 26 -11.38 -3.66 2.16
C SER A 26 -11.30 -3.67 0.62
N THR A 27 -10.21 -3.20 0.01
CA THR A 27 -10.11 -3.18 -1.47
C THR A 27 -9.95 -4.59 -2.05
N THR A 28 -10.73 -4.88 -3.07
CA THR A 28 -10.64 -6.12 -3.86
C THR A 28 -9.62 -6.00 -4.98
N LEU A 29 -9.15 -7.12 -5.54
CA LEU A 29 -8.14 -7.14 -6.61
C LEU A 29 -8.47 -6.24 -7.83
N PRO A 30 -9.72 -6.15 -8.32
CA PRO A 30 -10.09 -5.26 -9.43
C PRO A 30 -9.92 -3.76 -9.13
N GLU A 31 -9.83 -3.37 -7.86
CA GLU A 31 -9.78 -1.98 -7.42
C GLU A 31 -8.35 -1.41 -7.34
N GLU A 32 -7.45 -1.82 -8.24
CA GLU A 32 -6.03 -1.44 -8.24
C GLU A 32 -5.84 0.09 -8.22
N LYS A 33 -6.60 0.84 -9.05
CA LYS A 33 -6.56 2.31 -9.08
C LYS A 33 -6.98 2.95 -7.75
N LYS A 34 -8.01 2.40 -7.09
CA LYS A 34 -8.49 2.89 -5.79
C LYS A 34 -7.46 2.62 -4.70
N ARG A 35 -6.86 1.43 -4.70
CA ARG A 35 -5.77 1.06 -3.79
C ARG A 35 -4.58 2.02 -3.93
N SER A 36 -4.17 2.35 -5.15
CA SER A 36 -3.09 3.31 -5.39
C SER A 36 -3.41 4.71 -4.85
N ARG A 37 -4.64 5.19 -5.02
CA ARG A 37 -5.07 6.49 -4.46
C ARG A 37 -5.07 6.48 -2.93
N LEU A 38 -5.51 5.38 -2.31
CA LEU A 38 -5.50 5.23 -0.85
C LEU A 38 -4.07 5.24 -0.31
N ILE A 39 -3.13 4.57 -0.97
CA ILE A 39 -1.71 4.63 -0.62
C ILE A 39 -1.14 6.04 -0.76
N GLN A 40 -1.45 6.76 -1.85
CA GLN A 40 -1.01 8.15 -2.02
C GLN A 40 -1.54 9.06 -0.90
N ALA A 41 -2.79 8.88 -0.49
CA ALA A 41 -3.38 9.63 0.62
C ALA A 41 -2.69 9.30 1.96
N LEU A 42 -2.36 8.03 2.21
CA LEU A 42 -1.61 7.60 3.39
C LEU A 42 -0.18 8.17 3.38
N ASP A 43 0.50 8.17 2.23
CA ASP A 43 1.84 8.74 2.07
C ASP A 43 1.85 10.26 2.30
N ALA A 44 0.80 10.98 1.86
CA ALA A 44 0.65 12.41 2.13
C ALA A 44 0.51 12.70 3.63
N ILE A 45 -0.32 11.91 4.34
CA ILE A 45 -0.46 12.04 5.81
C ILE A 45 0.85 11.70 6.52
N LYS A 46 1.59 10.68 6.06
CA LYS A 46 2.92 10.37 6.59
C LYS A 46 3.86 11.57 6.47
N ALA A 47 3.91 12.22 5.31
CA ALA A 47 4.73 13.42 5.11
C ALA A 47 4.29 14.59 6.00
N GLU A 48 2.98 14.82 6.18
CA GLU A 48 2.45 15.81 7.12
C GLU A 48 2.90 15.54 8.56
N LEU A 49 2.83 14.28 9.00
CA LEU A 49 3.23 13.87 10.35
C LEU A 49 4.75 14.04 10.57
N GLU A 50 5.57 13.62 9.60
CA GLU A 50 7.03 13.78 9.66
C GLU A 50 7.43 15.26 9.68
N ASN A 51 6.83 16.10 8.81
CA ASN A 51 7.10 17.54 8.79
C ASN A 51 6.64 18.27 10.07
N SER A 52 5.53 17.82 10.67
CA SER A 52 5.01 18.41 11.91
C SER A 52 5.94 18.15 13.10
N GLN A 53 6.67 17.03 13.10
CA GLN A 53 7.66 16.71 14.14
C GLN A 53 8.85 17.67 14.11
N ASP A 54 9.31 18.04 12.92
CA ASP A 54 10.49 18.88 12.71
C ASP A 54 10.26 20.36 13.11
N ILE A 55 9.02 20.85 13.01
CA ILE A 55 8.67 22.25 13.31
C ILE A 55 8.55 22.49 14.83
N SER A 56 8.15 21.46 15.60
CA SER A 56 7.95 21.54 17.06
C SER A 56 9.25 21.34 17.85
N GLY A 57 10.20 22.28 17.74
CA GLY A 57 11.46 22.24 18.50
C GLY A 57 11.24 22.35 20.02
N GLY A 58 11.09 21.22 20.72
CA GLY A 58 10.94 21.17 22.19
C GLY A 58 10.32 19.85 22.72
N PHE A 59 9.93 19.83 24.00
CA PHE A 59 9.26 18.69 24.67
C PHE A 59 7.96 18.26 23.94
N THR A 60 7.32 19.21 23.24
CA THR A 60 6.17 18.99 22.35
C THR A 60 6.52 18.22 21.08
N GLY A 61 7.73 18.36 20.54
CA GLY A 61 8.20 17.55 19.40
C GLY A 61 8.44 16.09 19.77
N ALA A 62 9.03 15.82 20.93
CA ALA A 62 9.19 14.44 21.43
C ALA A 62 7.84 13.75 21.67
N ALA A 63 6.88 14.49 22.25
CA ALA A 63 5.51 14.01 22.44
C ALA A 63 4.78 13.76 21.13
N THR A 64 4.86 14.70 20.20
CA THR A 64 4.23 14.60 18.87
C THR A 64 4.81 13.41 18.11
N LYS A 65 6.14 13.22 18.17
CA LYS A 65 6.83 12.06 17.61
C LYS A 65 6.33 10.76 18.23
N ALA A 66 6.30 10.65 19.57
CA ALA A 66 5.82 9.45 20.25
C ALA A 66 4.38 9.07 19.85
N LEU A 67 3.49 10.06 19.70
CA LEU A 67 2.08 9.81 19.32
C LEU A 67 1.89 9.50 17.83
N SER A 68 2.81 9.92 16.96
CA SER A 68 2.72 9.73 15.50
C SER A 68 3.55 8.57 14.97
N THR A 69 4.56 8.08 15.69
CA THR A 69 5.36 6.89 15.31
C THR A 69 4.49 5.68 14.96
N PRO A 70 3.48 5.28 15.77
CA PRO A 70 2.64 4.13 15.42
C PRO A 70 1.87 4.32 14.11
N LEU A 71 1.47 5.56 13.80
CA LEU A 71 0.76 5.88 12.54
C LEU A 71 1.70 5.75 11.35
N VAL A 72 2.91 6.28 11.45
CA VAL A 72 3.93 6.17 10.42
C VAL A 72 4.28 4.70 10.13
N GLU A 73 4.38 3.88 11.17
CA GLU A 73 4.61 2.44 11.04
C GLU A 73 3.45 1.72 10.32
N GLN A 74 2.20 2.04 10.68
CA GLN A 74 1.02 1.47 10.03
C GLN A 74 0.94 1.85 8.55
N ILE A 75 1.20 3.12 8.22
CA ILE A 75 1.26 3.59 6.83
C ILE A 75 2.36 2.84 6.06
N THR A 76 3.55 2.69 6.65
CA THR A 76 4.67 1.96 6.05
C THR A 76 4.33 0.48 5.84
N ALA A 77 3.61 -0.14 6.78
CA ALA A 77 3.12 -1.51 6.62
C ALA A 77 2.11 -1.65 5.48
N ALA A 78 1.15 -0.71 5.36
CA ALA A 78 0.19 -0.68 4.26
C ALA A 78 0.90 -0.53 2.89
N ARG A 79 1.89 0.36 2.80
CA ARG A 79 2.72 0.53 1.59
C ARG A 79 3.46 -0.76 1.22
N ARG A 80 4.09 -1.44 2.19
CA ARG A 80 4.74 -2.73 1.96
C ARG A 80 3.77 -3.79 1.48
N HIS A 81 2.56 -3.84 2.05
CA HIS A 81 1.51 -4.75 1.64
C HIS A 81 1.07 -4.49 0.19
N ALA A 82 0.83 -3.23 -0.18
CA ALA A 82 0.48 -2.84 -1.55
C ALA A 82 1.55 -3.28 -2.56
N ASN A 83 2.83 -3.01 -2.28
CA ASN A 83 3.95 -3.42 -3.14
C ASN A 83 4.06 -4.95 -3.27
N ARG A 84 3.78 -5.69 -2.19
CA ARG A 84 3.76 -7.16 -2.22
C ARG A 84 2.62 -7.67 -3.11
N LEU A 85 1.43 -7.10 -2.96
CA LEU A 85 0.27 -7.49 -3.76
C LEU A 85 0.48 -7.21 -5.25
N GLN A 86 1.04 -6.06 -5.60
CA GLN A 86 1.38 -5.71 -6.98
C GLN A 86 2.35 -6.72 -7.61
N ARG A 87 3.41 -7.11 -6.87
CA ARG A 87 4.36 -8.14 -7.33
C ARG A 87 3.70 -9.49 -7.55
N LEU A 88 2.82 -9.91 -6.65
CA LEU A 88 2.09 -11.18 -6.79
C LEU A 88 1.14 -11.15 -7.99
N LEU A 89 0.46 -10.03 -8.23
CA LEU A 89 -0.42 -9.85 -9.39
C LEU A 89 0.37 -9.88 -10.70
N GLN A 90 1.51 -9.21 -10.75
CA GLN A 90 2.40 -9.23 -11.90
C GLN A 90 2.88 -10.66 -12.19
N ALA A 91 3.38 -11.37 -11.19
CA ALA A 91 3.82 -12.75 -11.33
C ALA A 91 2.69 -13.69 -11.78
N ALA A 92 1.46 -13.47 -11.32
CA ALA A 92 0.29 -14.23 -11.77
C ALA A 92 -0.07 -13.96 -13.24
N ARG A 93 0.00 -12.69 -13.68
CA ARG A 93 -0.20 -12.30 -15.08
C ARG A 93 0.87 -12.94 -15.98
N GLU A 94 2.13 -12.89 -15.58
CA GLU A 94 3.25 -13.50 -16.29
C GLU A 94 3.07 -15.03 -16.43
N LYS A 95 2.73 -15.73 -15.34
CA LYS A 95 2.44 -17.17 -15.37
C LYS A 95 1.31 -17.52 -16.34
N ARG A 96 0.23 -16.74 -16.35
CA ARG A 96 -0.90 -16.96 -17.24
C ARG A 96 -0.51 -16.77 -18.71
N ILE A 97 0.28 -15.75 -19.03
CA ILE A 97 0.82 -15.53 -20.37
C ILE A 97 1.70 -16.70 -20.78
N SER A 98 2.63 -17.13 -19.93
CA SER A 98 3.51 -18.27 -20.20
C SER A 98 2.72 -19.57 -20.45
N GLN A 99 1.63 -19.80 -19.71
CA GLN A 99 0.75 -20.95 -19.92
C GLN A 99 0.03 -20.87 -21.26
N HIS A 100 -0.53 -19.70 -21.62
CA HIS A 100 -1.16 -19.51 -22.93
C HIS A 100 -0.19 -19.70 -24.09
N VAL A 101 1.04 -19.19 -23.99
CA VAL A 101 2.08 -19.39 -25.01
C VAL A 101 2.44 -20.86 -25.16
N ARG A 102 2.61 -21.60 -24.05
CA ARG A 102 2.88 -23.05 -24.09
C ARG A 102 1.72 -23.83 -24.73
N GLN A 103 0.49 -23.49 -24.40
CA GLN A 103 -0.69 -24.12 -25.00
C GLN A 103 -0.80 -23.82 -26.50
N ALA A 104 -0.54 -22.59 -26.92
CA ALA A 104 -0.53 -22.21 -28.33
C ALA A 104 0.56 -22.94 -29.13
N GLN A 105 1.75 -23.13 -28.55
CA GLN A 105 2.84 -23.91 -29.16
C GLN A 105 2.50 -25.40 -29.29
N GLN A 106 1.80 -25.98 -28.30
CA GLN A 106 1.34 -27.37 -28.36
C GLN A 106 0.22 -27.59 -29.37
N GLN A 107 -0.66 -26.60 -29.57
CA GLN A 107 -1.74 -26.65 -30.56
C GLN A 107 -1.27 -26.35 -31.98
N ALA A 108 -0.13 -25.66 -32.16
CA ALA A 108 0.49 -25.39 -33.46
C ALA A 108 1.36 -26.54 -34.00
N HIS A 109 1.47 -27.67 -33.28
CA HIS A 109 2.17 -28.88 -33.74
C HIS A 109 1.24 -30.11 -33.86
N PRO A 110 0.26 -30.13 -34.79
CA PRO A 110 -0.26 -31.37 -35.33
C PRO A 110 0.21 -31.57 -36.78
N GLN A 111 0.86 -32.71 -37.01
CA GLN A 111 1.14 -33.36 -38.30
C GLN A 111 2.37 -32.90 -39.11
N HIS A 112 3.48 -33.59 -38.89
CA HIS A 112 4.32 -34.11 -39.98
C HIS A 112 4.98 -35.42 -39.53
N THR A 113 4.16 -36.46 -39.36
CA THR A 113 4.66 -37.84 -39.43
C THR A 113 3.73 -38.68 -40.27
N ALA A 114 4.36 -39.48 -41.12
CA ALA A 114 3.87 -40.64 -41.85
C ALA A 114 3.29 -40.40 -43.26
N ALA A 115 4.16 -40.54 -44.26
CA ALA A 115 3.83 -41.35 -45.43
C ALA A 115 5.02 -42.31 -45.68
N PRO A 116 4.76 -43.60 -45.98
CA PRO A 116 5.77 -44.65 -46.13
C PRO A 116 6.63 -44.53 -47.39
#